data_AF-A0A8T3PXE1-F1
#
_entry.id   AF-A0A8T3PXE1-F1
#
_cell.length_a   1.000
_cell.length_b   1.000
_cell.length_c   1.000
_cell.angle_alpha   90.00
_cell.angle_beta   90.00
_cell.angle_gamma   90.00
#
_symmetry.space_group_name_H-M   'P 1'
#
loop_
_entity.id
_entity.type
_entity.pdbx_description
1 polymer ?
#
loop_
_entity_poly.entity_id
_entity_poly.type
_entity_poly.pdbx_seq_one_letter_code
_entity_poly.pdbx_strand_id
1 'polypeptide(L)'
;MDQQPRLVSVNGRIASADLGIDVGVRLRQLEGRWLAVTDFGGVPEVGIGATPRDALAASLATLGARSAAVLMADPQLFGLSTELRQPA
;
A
#
# COMPACT_ATOMS: atom_id res chain seq x y z
N MET A 1 -9.75 17.92 24.02
CA MET A 1 -9.97 18.29 22.61
C MET A 1 -9.75 17.04 21.79
N ASP A 2 -10.83 16.32 21.47
CA ASP A 2 -10.75 15.09 20.71
C ASP A 2 -10.43 15.44 19.25
N GLN A 3 -9.14 15.33 18.88
CA GLN A 3 -8.77 15.35 17.47
C GLN A 3 -9.43 14.13 16.83
N GLN A 4 -10.51 14.35 16.08
CA GLN A 4 -11.08 13.31 15.22
C GLN A 4 -9.93 12.70 14.41
N PRO A 5 -9.75 11.37 14.43
CA PRO A 5 -8.65 10.73 13.72
C PRO A 5 -8.76 11.13 12.25
N ARG A 6 -7.76 11.86 11.74
CA ARG A 6 -7.68 12.18 10.32
C ARG A 6 -7.43 10.88 9.57
N LEU A 7 -8.49 10.36 8.95
CA LEU A 7 -8.38 9.21 8.10
C LEU A 7 -7.79 9.64 6.75
N VAL A 8 -6.50 9.41 6.57
CA VAL A 8 -5.87 9.50 5.25
C VAL A 8 -6.14 8.17 4.54
N SER A 9 -6.68 8.22 3.32
CA SER A 9 -6.92 7.04 2.48
C SER A 9 -6.48 7.33 1.05
N VAL A 10 -5.57 6.52 0.52
CA VAL A 10 -5.07 6.61 -0.86
C VAL A 10 -5.26 5.26 -1.54
N ASN A 11 -5.75 5.29 -2.77
CA ASN A 11 -6.03 4.09 -3.55
C ASN A 11 -5.26 4.14 -4.86
N GLY A 12 -4.72 3.01 -5.29
CA GLY A 12 -4.03 2.91 -6.56
C GLY A 12 -3.87 1.50 -7.04
N ARG A 13 -3.03 1.34 -8.06
CA ARG A 13 -2.61 0.05 -8.60
C ARG A 13 -1.11 0.05 -8.80
N ILE A 14 -0.50 -1.10 -8.55
CA ILE A 14 0.88 -1.40 -8.90
C ILE A 14 0.92 -2.70 -9.67
N ALA A 15 1.80 -2.78 -10.64
CA ALA A 15 1.88 -3.92 -11.54
C ALA A 15 3.32 -4.27 -11.89
N SER A 16 3.52 -5.53 -12.28
CA SER A 16 4.76 -6.01 -12.86
C SER A 16 4.45 -6.74 -14.15
N ALA A 17 4.83 -6.15 -15.29
CA ALA A 17 4.68 -6.80 -16.59
C ALA A 17 5.51 -8.08 -16.66
N ASP A 18 6.73 -8.07 -16.08
CA ASP A 18 7.64 -9.22 -16.05
C ASP A 18 7.08 -10.41 -15.28
N LEU A 19 6.26 -10.16 -14.25
CA LEU A 19 5.63 -11.20 -13.43
C LEU A 19 4.17 -11.47 -13.83
N GLY A 20 3.57 -10.65 -14.71
CA GLY A 20 2.16 -10.71 -15.05
C GLY A 20 1.23 -10.45 -13.86
N ILE A 21 1.66 -9.64 -12.89
CA ILE A 21 0.91 -9.35 -11.65
C ILE A 21 0.36 -7.92 -11.70
N ASP A 22 -0.92 -7.76 -11.37
CA ASP A 22 -1.58 -6.47 -11.10
C ASP A 22 -2.18 -6.53 -9.68
N VAL A 23 -1.91 -5.51 -8.87
CA VAL A 23 -2.31 -5.42 -7.47
C VAL A 23 -3.03 -4.11 -7.21
N GLY A 24 -4.28 -4.19 -6.79
CA GLY A 24 -4.99 -3.05 -6.22
C GLY A 24 -4.45 -2.71 -4.84
N VAL A 25 -4.11 -1.45 -4.58
CA VAL A 25 -3.53 -0.98 -3.32
C VAL A 25 -4.47 0.02 -2.65
N ARG A 26 -4.74 -0.16 -1.36
CA ARG A 26 -5.41 0.81 -0.51
C ARG A 26 -4.58 1.06 0.74
N LEU A 27 -4.11 2.29 0.92
CA LEU A 27 -3.31 2.71 2.08
C LEU A 27 -4.16 3.58 2.99
N ARG A 28 -4.17 3.28 4.28
CA ARG A 28 -4.94 4.01 5.30
C ARG A 28 -4.08 4.31 6.51
N GLN A 29 -4.17 5.52 7.05
CA GLN A 29 -3.57 5.86 8.35
C GLN A 29 -4.63 5.77 9.45
N LEU A 30 -4.36 4.98 10.48
CA LEU A 30 -5.20 4.82 11.67
C LEU A 30 -4.33 4.92 12.92
N GLU A 31 -4.62 5.90 13.79
CA GLU A 31 -3.98 6.03 15.12
C GLU A 31 -2.43 5.95 15.10
N GLY A 32 -1.79 6.56 14.10
CA GLY A 32 -0.33 6.56 13.96
C GLY A 32 0.26 5.27 13.37
N ARG A 33 -0.58 4.31 12.96
CA ARG A 33 -0.20 3.14 12.17
C ARG A 33 -0.72 3.25 10.74
N TRP A 34 -0.03 2.57 9.84
CA TRP A 34 -0.44 2.43 8.45
C TRP A 34 -0.99 1.04 8.21
N LEU A 35 -2.09 0.97 7.48
CA LEU A 35 -2.73 -0.24 7.02
C LEU A 35 -2.72 -0.23 5.49
N ALA A 36 -2.14 -1.27 4.90
CA ALA A 36 -2.19 -1.51 3.47
C ALA A 36 -3.10 -2.71 3.21
N VAL A 37 -4.01 -2.55 2.26
CA VAL A 37 -4.78 -3.66 1.69
C VAL A 37 -4.35 -3.81 0.25
N THR A 38 -3.78 -4.96 -0.08
CA THR A 38 -3.44 -5.34 -1.45
C THR A 38 -4.41 -6.40 -1.93
N ASP A 39 -5.02 -6.20 -3.09
CA ASP A 39 -5.89 -7.19 -3.72
C ASP A 39 -5.22 -7.69 -4.99
N PHE A 40 -4.91 -8.98 -5.01
CA PHE A 40 -4.46 -9.68 -6.20
C PHE A 40 -5.30 -10.95 -6.37
N GLY A 41 -5.89 -11.12 -7.56
CA GLY A 41 -6.74 -12.27 -7.84
C GLY A 41 -8.02 -12.35 -6.98
N GLY A 42 -8.51 -11.23 -6.44
CA GLY A 42 -9.70 -11.18 -5.59
C GLY A 42 -9.46 -11.60 -4.14
N VAL A 43 -8.19 -11.84 -3.77
CA VAL A 43 -7.79 -12.18 -2.41
C VAL A 43 -7.15 -10.96 -1.76
N PRO A 44 -7.83 -10.32 -0.79
CA PRO A 44 -7.29 -9.18 -0.08
C PRO A 44 -6.28 -9.64 0.97
N GLU A 45 -5.07 -9.10 0.88
CA GLU A 45 -4.01 -9.24 1.86
C GLU A 45 -3.84 -7.94 2.64
N VAL A 46 -3.61 -8.06 3.94
CA VAL A 46 -3.52 -6.90 4.84
C VAL A 46 -2.15 -6.84 5.48
N GLY A 47 -1.53 -5.65 5.41
CA GLY A 47 -0.26 -5.36 6.06
C GLY A 47 -0.38 -4.16 6.98
N ILE A 48 0.32 -4.21 8.12
CA ILE A 48 0.35 -3.12 9.10
C ILE A 48 1.80 -2.69 9.30
N GLY A 49 2.04 -1.38 9.35
CA GLY A 49 3.38 -0.82 9.45
C GLY A 49 3.44 0.52 10.19
N ALA A 50 4.66 0.92 10.57
CA ALA A 50 4.91 2.24 11.12
C ALA A 50 4.89 3.32 10.02
N THR A 51 5.20 2.94 8.79
CA THR A 51 5.14 3.79 7.59
C THR A 51 4.22 3.17 6.52
N PRO A 52 3.76 3.96 5.52
CA PRO A 52 2.99 3.41 4.40
C PRO A 52 3.77 2.32 3.65
N ARG A 53 5.10 2.50 3.54
CA ARG A 53 5.99 1.58 2.84
C ARG A 53 6.12 0.25 3.59
N ASP A 54 6.22 0.28 4.92
CA ASP A 54 6.28 -0.94 5.74
C ASP A 54 4.96 -1.71 5.67
N ALA A 55 3.83 -1.00 5.75
CA ALA A 55 2.51 -1.61 5.66
C ALA A 55 2.30 -2.30 4.30
N LEU A 56 2.70 -1.64 3.20
CA LEU A 56 2.62 -2.21 1.86
C LEU A 56 3.55 -3.42 1.68
N ALA A 57 4.78 -3.34 2.18
CA ALA A 57 5.71 -4.47 2.14
C ALA A 57 5.15 -5.69 2.89
N ALA A 58 4.51 -5.46 4.04
CA ALA A 58 3.87 -6.52 4.82
C ALA A 58 2.67 -7.15 4.07
N SER A 59 1.86 -6.35 3.38
CA SER A 59 0.69 -6.87 2.65
C SER A 59 1.08 -7.67 1.39
N LEU A 60 2.26 -7.39 0.81
CA LEU A 60 2.79 -8.11 -0.35
C LEU A 60 3.60 -9.37 0.05
N ALA A 61 3.82 -9.63 1.34
CA ALA A 61 4.72 -10.69 1.79
C ALA A 61 4.29 -12.09 1.31
N THR A 62 2.99 -12.32 1.13
CA THR A 62 2.42 -13.59 0.65
C THR A 62 2.75 -13.92 -0.81
N LEU A 63 3.11 -12.91 -1.62
CA LEU A 63 3.59 -13.09 -3.00
C LEU A 63 5.06 -13.57 -3.07
N GLY A 64 5.74 -13.63 -1.93
CA GLY A 64 7.16 -13.96 -1.81
C GLY A 64 8.08 -12.77 -2.03
N ALA A 65 9.29 -12.87 -1.45
CA ALA A 65 10.25 -11.75 -1.38
C ALA A 65 10.62 -11.16 -2.74
N ARG A 66 10.78 -12.00 -3.78
CA ARG A 66 11.11 -11.54 -5.13
C ARG A 66 10.00 -10.70 -5.75
N SER A 67 8.77 -11.21 -5.72
CA SER A 67 7.60 -10.53 -6.30
C SER A 67 7.31 -9.23 -5.57
N ALA A 68 7.35 -9.27 -4.23
CA ALA A 68 7.22 -8.08 -3.40
C ALA A 68 8.27 -7.02 -3.76
N ALA A 69 9.55 -7.40 -3.91
CA ALA A 69 10.61 -6.46 -4.26
C ALA A 69 10.39 -5.77 -5.62
N VAL A 70 9.93 -6.54 -6.63
CA VAL A 70 9.63 -6.00 -7.97
C VAL A 70 8.46 -5.01 -7.91
N LEU A 71 7.37 -5.37 -7.23
CA LEU A 71 6.21 -4.48 -7.05
C LEU A 71 6.55 -3.22 -6.24
N MET A 72 7.43 -3.35 -5.25
CA MET A 72 7.93 -2.22 -4.44
C MET A 72 8.87 -1.26 -5.20
N ALA A 73 9.26 -1.63 -6.43
CA ALA A 73 10.03 -0.81 -7.34
C ALA A 73 9.17 -0.16 -8.45
N ASP A 74 7.85 -0.41 -8.47
CA ASP A 74 6.94 0.21 -9.45
C ASP A 74 6.93 1.75 -9.30
N PRO A 75 7.26 2.51 -10.36
CA PRO A 75 7.20 3.97 -10.33
C PRO A 75 5.83 4.55 -9.96
N GLN A 76 4.72 3.83 -10.15
CA GLN A 76 3.38 4.25 -9.74
C GLN A 76 3.30 4.52 -8.22
N LEU A 77 4.18 3.89 -7.41
CA LEU A 77 4.28 4.18 -5.98
C LEU A 77 4.70 5.62 -5.67
N PHE A 78 5.39 6.32 -6.58
CA PHE A 78 5.71 7.74 -6.41
C PHE A 78 4.45 8.61 -6.46
N GLY A 79 3.48 8.25 -7.30
CA GLY A 79 2.16 8.90 -7.37
C GLY A 79 1.42 8.79 -6.03
N LEU A 80 1.30 7.57 -5.51
CA LEU A 80 0.67 7.31 -4.21
C LEU A 80 1.39 8.06 -3.07
N SER A 81 2.71 8.11 -3.10
CA SER A 81 3.52 8.86 -2.11
C SER A 81 3.29 10.37 -2.16
N THR A 82 2.82 10.90 -3.28
CA THR A 82 2.51 12.32 -3.46
C THR A 82 1.11 12.63 -2.95
N GLU A 83 0.14 11.76 -3.26
CA GLU A 83 -1.23 11.87 -2.72
C GLU A 83 -1.26 11.76 -1.20
N LEU A 84 -0.41 10.91 -0.61
CA LEU A 84 -0.25 10.79 0.84
C LEU A 84 0.28 12.08 1.51
N ARG A 85 0.98 12.93 0.76
CA ARG A 85 1.53 14.21 1.26
C ARG A 85 0.56 15.37 1.10
N GLN A 86 -0.50 15.21 0.31
CA GLN A 86 -1.50 16.26 0.17
C GLN A 86 -2.44 16.21 1.38
N PRO A 87 -2.56 17.30 2.15
CA PRO A 87 -3.58 17.38 3.18
C PRO A 87 -4.94 17.34 2.49
N ALA A 88 -5.77 16.37 2.87
CA ALA A 88 -7.20 16.34 2.56
C ALA A 88 -7.90 17.60 3.10
#